data_AF-A0A831PAN8-F1
#
_entry.id   AF-A0A831PAN8-F1
#
_cell.length_a   1.000
_cell.length_b   1.000
_cell.length_c   1.000
_cell.angle_alpha   90.00
_cell.angle_beta   90.00
_cell.angle_gamma   90.00
#
_symmetry.space_group_name_H-M   'P 1'
#
loop_
_entity.id
_entity.type
_entity.pdbx_description
1 polymer ?
#
loop_
_entity_poly.entity_id
_entity_poly.type
_entity_poly.pdbx_seq_one_letter_code
_entity_poly.pdbx_strand_id
1 'polypeptide(L)' 'LVGREKNVLHVTGLDAIDGSPVLDIKPHVREFYPEDEVRIPEWMERIQAEVRDSQ' A
#
# COMPACT_ATOMS: atom_id res chain seq x y z
N LEU A 1 -7.60 -3.36 1.17
CA LEU A 1 -7.48 -4.20 2.40
C LEU A 1 -8.86 -4.35 3.01
N VAL A 2 -9.35 -5.57 3.21
CA VAL A 2 -10.67 -5.82 3.81
C VAL A 2 -10.59 -6.31 5.26
N GLY A 3 -9.42 -6.80 5.71
CA GLY A 3 -9.20 -7.17 7.12
C GLY A 3 -7.75 -7.55 7.42
N ARG A 4 -7.37 -7.54 8.71
CA ARG A 4 -6.05 -8.01 9.17
C ARG A 4 -6.20 -8.87 10.42
N GLU A 5 -5.60 -10.06 10.38
CA GLU A 5 -5.52 -11.00 11.49
C GLU A 5 -4.06 -11.37 11.76
N LYS A 6 -3.44 -10.74 12.77
CA LYS A 6 -2.01 -10.90 13.07
C LYS A 6 -1.15 -10.67 11.82
N ASN A 7 -0.58 -11.74 11.26
CA ASN A 7 0.28 -11.76 10.08
C ASN A 7 -0.48 -12.12 8.77
N VAL A 8 -1.81 -12.18 8.80
CA VAL A 8 -2.67 -12.45 7.65
C VAL A 8 -3.39 -11.16 7.23
N LEU A 9 -3.33 -10.84 5.94
CA LEU A 9 -4.08 -9.75 5.33
C LEU A 9 -5.17 -10.34 4.43
N HIS A 10 -6.42 -9.98 4.70
CA HIS A 10 -7.54 -10.28 3.82
C HIS A 10 -7.68 -9.13 2.82
N VAL A 11 -7.59 -9.43 1.52
CA VAL A 11 -7.60 -8.45 0.44
C VAL A 11 -8.61 -8.83 -0.64
N THR A 12 -8.90 -7.88 -1.53
CA THR A 12 -9.69 -8.09 -2.75
C THR A 12 -8.94 -7.46 -3.92
N GLY A 13 -9.24 -7.87 -5.15
CA GLY A 13 -8.58 -7.36 -6.36
C GLY A 13 -7.18 -7.93 -6.61
N LEU A 14 -6.76 -8.99 -5.90
CA LEU A 14 -5.53 -9.71 -6.18
C LEU A 14 -5.79 -10.79 -7.25
N ASP A 15 -4.96 -10.84 -8.28
CA ASP A 15 -5.07 -11.74 -9.43
C ASP A 15 -4.02 -12.88 -9.41
N ALA A 16 -3.35 -13.07 -8.27
CA ALA A 16 -2.37 -14.13 -8.06
C ALA A 16 -3.01 -15.52 -7.91
N ILE A 17 -2.35 -16.55 -8.43
CA ILE A 17 -2.75 -17.95 -8.24
C ILE A 17 -2.47 -18.38 -6.80
N ASP A 18 -3.29 -19.26 -6.24
CA ASP A 18 -3.06 -19.85 -4.92
C ASP A 18 -1.65 -20.44 -4.78
N GLY A 19 -1.00 -20.16 -3.64
CA GLY A 19 0.40 -20.54 -3.37
C GLY A 19 1.47 -19.65 -4.01
N SER A 20 1.10 -18.60 -4.75
CA SER A 20 2.07 -17.65 -5.30
C SER A 20 2.89 -16.96 -4.19
N PRO A 21 4.23 -16.89 -4.30
CA PRO A 21 5.06 -16.29 -3.26
C PRO A 21 4.89 -14.76 -3.21
N VAL A 22 4.77 -14.22 -2.00
CA VAL A 22 4.78 -12.77 -1.76
C VAL A 22 6.23 -12.32 -1.59
N LEU A 23 6.68 -11.40 -2.44
CA LEU A 23 8.04 -10.85 -2.37
C LEU A 23 8.14 -9.64 -1.43
N ASP A 24 7.15 -8.75 -1.49
CA ASP A 24 7.15 -7.50 -0.73
C ASP A 24 5.73 -6.92 -0.61
N ILE A 25 5.52 -6.07 0.40
CA ILE A 25 4.28 -5.33 0.63
C ILE A 25 4.65 -3.87 0.88
N LYS A 26 4.12 -2.96 0.07
CA LYS A 26 4.34 -1.51 0.21
C LYS A 26 3.02 -0.77 0.42
N PRO A 27 3.03 0.38 1.11
CA PRO A 27 1.87 1.28 1.11
C PRO A 27 1.53 1.73 -0.30
N HIS A 28 0.25 1.96 -0.55
CA HIS A 28 -0.19 2.67 -1.74
C HIS A 28 0.31 4.12 -1.71
N VAL A 29 0.63 4.67 -2.87
CA VAL A 29 1.14 6.04 -3.03
C VAL A 29 0.23 6.80 -3.98
N ARG A 30 -0.45 7.83 -3.46
CA ARG A 30 -1.49 8.57 -4.16
C ARG A 30 -0.93 9.33 -5.37
N GLU A 31 0.30 9.80 -5.28
CA GLU A 31 0.97 10.52 -6.37
C GLU A 31 1.14 9.67 -7.64
N PHE A 32 1.28 8.35 -7.52
CA PHE A 32 1.42 7.44 -8.67
C PHE A 32 0.09 6.84 -9.13
N TYR A 33 -0.85 6.67 -8.20
CA TYR A 33 -2.14 6.04 -8.44
C TYR A 33 -3.22 6.79 -7.66
N PRO A 34 -3.72 7.91 -8.20
CA PRO A 34 -4.69 8.75 -7.50
C PRO A 34 -6.04 8.04 -7.42
N GLU A 35 -6.38 7.62 -6.21
CA GLU A 35 -7.68 7.07 -5.85
C GLU A 35 -8.17 7.79 -4.58
N ASP A 36 -9.40 8.32 -4.63
CA ASP A 36 -9.92 9.22 -3.58
C ASP A 36 -10.18 8.49 -2.25
N GLU A 37 -10.51 7.20 -2.29
CA GLU A 37 -10.87 6.42 -1.09
C GLU A 37 -9.69 5.69 -0.44
N VAL A 38 -8.48 5.77 -1.02
CA VAL A 38 -7.31 5.10 -0.45
C VAL A 38 -6.77 5.89 0.73
N ARG A 39 -6.59 5.22 1.87
CA ARG A 39 -5.94 5.78 3.05
C ARG A 39 -4.46 5.46 3.03
N ILE A 40 -3.63 6.49 3.18
CA ILE A 40 -2.19 6.37 3.29
C ILE A 40 -1.81 6.66 4.74
N PRO A 41 -0.91 5.89 5.36
CA PRO A 41 -0.48 6.17 6.72
C PRO A 41 0.36 7.45 6.76
N GLU A 42 0.19 8.25 7.82
CA GLU A 42 0.85 9.56 8.01
C GLU A 42 2.37 9.52 7.81
N TRP A 43 3.04 8.47 8.29
CA TRP A 43 4.48 8.33 8.12
C TRP A 43 4.90 8.24 6.64
N MET A 44 4.07 7.64 5.78
CA MET A 44 4.37 7.54 4.35
C MET A 44 4.11 8.88 3.66
N GLU A 45 3.06 9.61 4.07
CA GLU A 45 2.81 10.97 3.58
C GLU A 45 4.00 11.90 3.92
N ARG A 46 4.56 11.76 5.11
CA ARG A 46 5.77 12.49 5.53
C ARG A 46 6.98 12.15 4.65
N ILE A 47 7.25 10.87 4.42
CA ILE A 47 8.35 10.44 3.53
C ILE A 47 8.16 11.01 2.12
N GLN A 48 6.95 10.98 1.57
CA GLN A 48 6.68 11.54 0.24
C GLN A 48 6.87 13.05 0.18
N ALA A 49 6.51 13.78 1.25
CA ALA A 49 6.78 15.21 1.36
C ALA A 49 8.28 15.51 1.38
N GLU A 50 9.05 14.79 2.21
CA GLU A 50 10.50 14.94 2.29
C GLU A 50 11.18 14.65 0.94
N VAL A 51 10.78 13.58 0.25
CA VAL A 51 11.30 13.21 -1.08
C VAL A 51 10.99 14.29 -2.13
N ARG A 52 9.81 14.91 -2.08
CA ARG A 52 9.41 15.97 -3.01
C ARG A 52 10.16 17.28 -2.75
N ASP A 53 10.39 17.62 -1.49
CA ASP A 53 11.11 18.85 -1.10
C ASP A 53 12.63 18.77 -1.35
N SER A 54 13.15 17.56 -1.58
CA SER A 54 14.56 17.30 -1.87
C SER A 54 14.87 17.13 -3.36
N GLN A 55 13.88 17.32 -4.24
CA GLN A 55 13.99 17.26 -5.70
C GLN A 55 13.95 18.64 -6.36
#